data_AF-A0A3D0Z1H0-F1
#
_entry.id   AF-A0A3D0Z1H0-F1
#
_cell.length_a   1.000
_cell.length_b   1.000
_cell.length_c   1.000
_cell.angle_alpha   90.00
_cell.angle_beta   90.00
_cell.angle_gamma   90.00
#
_symmetry.space_group_name_H-M   'P 1'
#
loop_
_entity.id
_entity.type
_entity.pdbx_description
1 polymer ?
#
loop_
_entity_poly.entity_id
_entity_poly.type
_entity_poly.pdbx_seq_one_letter_code
_entity_poly.pdbx_strand_id
1 'polypeptide(L)'
;FILVTIMWAFGIAAASLGVPIVLGIWWKRATREGAAAAMILGFLASFIPYVVIEVLGMPATAISRFLYGPMGWVKLMSWSVPLSFATMVVVSWLPPAPPLAARQQVDTMHGWPDYREERYQGKAFPILVVAFSALIALSVFTLYGVFPK
;
A
#
# COMPACT_ATOMS: atom_id res chain seq x y z
N PHE A 1 -23.00 -11.23 0.61
CA PHE A 1 -22.59 -10.63 1.89
C PHE A 1 -21.14 -11.01 2.23
N ILE A 2 -20.84 -12.26 2.61
CA ILE A 2 -19.51 -12.68 3.09
C ILE A 2 -18.36 -12.32 2.13
N LEU A 3 -18.49 -12.62 0.83
CA LEU A 3 -17.43 -12.33 -0.15
C LEU A 3 -17.03 -10.85 -0.17
N VAL A 4 -18.01 -9.94 -0.20
CA VAL A 4 -17.76 -8.50 -0.30
C VAL A 4 -16.98 -8.01 0.93
N THR A 5 -17.40 -8.39 2.13
CA THR A 5 -16.74 -8.00 3.38
C THR A 5 -15.33 -8.59 3.50
N ILE A 6 -15.12 -9.84 3.06
CA ILE A 6 -13.77 -10.44 3.01
C ILE A 6 -12.86 -9.68 2.05
N MET A 7 -13.36 -9.29 0.87
CA MET A 7 -12.58 -8.54 -0.10
C MET A 7 -12.19 -7.15 0.41
N TRP A 8 -13.09 -6.45 1.12
CA TRP A 8 -12.75 -5.22 1.83
C TRP A 8 -11.65 -5.44 2.86
N ALA A 9 -11.77 -6.49 3.70
CA ALA A 9 -10.77 -6.79 4.71
C ALA A 9 -9.38 -7.03 4.11
N PHE A 10 -9.27 -7.78 3.01
CA PHE A 10 -8.00 -7.98 2.31
C PHE A 10 -7.46 -6.69 1.68
N GLY A 11 -8.31 -5.85 1.10
CA GLY A 11 -7.88 -4.56 0.55
C GLY A 11 -7.33 -3.62 1.64
N ILE A 12 -8.01 -3.56 2.78
CA ILE A 12 -7.58 -2.76 3.95
C ILE A 12 -6.27 -3.32 4.51
N ALA A 13 -6.17 -4.64 4.68
CA ALA A 13 -4.95 -5.28 5.18
C ALA A 13 -3.76 -5.12 4.23
N ALA A 14 -3.98 -5.21 2.91
CA ALA A 14 -2.94 -5.00 1.91
C ALA A 14 -2.38 -3.57 1.97
N ALA A 15 -3.25 -2.56 2.07
CA ALA A 15 -2.83 -1.16 2.13
C ALA A 15 -2.20 -0.78 3.48
N SER A 16 -2.72 -1.28 4.59
CA SER A 16 -2.23 -0.91 5.93
C SER A 16 -1.04 -1.75 6.39
N LEU A 17 -1.07 -3.07 6.23
CA LEU A 17 -0.05 -3.98 6.77
C LEU A 17 0.90 -4.52 5.69
N GLY A 18 0.34 -4.85 4.52
CA GLY A 18 1.11 -5.47 3.43
C GLY A 18 2.28 -4.59 2.97
N VAL A 19 2.05 -3.29 2.81
CA VAL A 19 3.07 -2.34 2.35
C VAL A 19 4.26 -2.23 3.31
N PRO A 20 4.08 -1.93 4.62
CA PRO A 20 5.18 -1.93 5.57
C PRO A 20 5.96 -3.25 5.62
N ILE A 21 5.27 -4.39 5.51
CA ILE A 21 5.92 -5.71 5.52
C ILE A 21 6.81 -5.89 4.29
N VAL A 22 6.28 -5.60 3.10
CA VAL A 22 7.04 -5.73 1.85
C VAL A 22 8.28 -4.85 1.88
N LEU A 23 8.15 -3.56 2.19
CA LEU A 23 9.33 -2.69 2.22
C LEU A 23 10.23 -2.98 3.44
N GLY A 24 9.69 -3.42 4.57
CA GLY A 24 10.47 -3.78 5.74
C GLY A 24 11.37 -5.00 5.53
N ILE A 25 10.93 -5.97 4.71
CA ILE A 25 11.74 -7.15 4.38
C ILE A 25 12.78 -6.77 3.32
N TRP A 26 12.40 -6.11 2.23
CA TRP A 26 13.27 -5.96 1.04
C TRP A 26 13.99 -4.61 0.91
N TRP A 27 13.89 -3.71 1.89
CA TRP A 27 14.49 -2.36 1.79
C TRP A 27 15.07 -1.85 3.12
N LYS A 28 16.40 -1.75 3.21
CA LYS A 28 17.12 -1.33 4.44
C LYS A 28 16.81 0.09 4.91
N ARG A 29 16.30 0.94 4.01
CA ARG A 29 15.97 2.33 4.35
C ARG A 29 14.58 2.48 4.95
N ALA A 30 13.76 1.42 4.96
CA ALA A 30 12.44 1.39 5.60
C ALA A 30 12.53 1.80 7.08
N THR A 31 11.85 2.89 7.46
CA THR A 31 11.90 3.40 8.84
C THR A 31 10.61 3.10 9.60
N ARG A 32 10.68 3.19 10.93
CA ARG A 32 9.52 3.02 11.81
C ARG A 32 8.47 4.10 11.56
N GLU A 33 8.90 5.32 11.31
CA GLU A 33 8.04 6.46 11.02
C GLU A 33 7.35 6.29 9.67
N GLY A 34 8.10 5.82 8.66
CA GLY A 34 7.54 5.46 7.37
C GLY A 34 6.47 4.37 7.48
N ALA A 35 6.78 3.31 8.24
CA ALA A 35 5.86 2.21 8.47
C ALA A 35 4.59 2.69 9.18
N ALA A 36 4.71 3.47 10.26
CA ALA A 36 3.57 4.02 10.98
C ALA A 36 2.69 4.93 10.11
N ALA A 37 3.30 5.83 9.34
CA ALA A 37 2.59 6.72 8.44
C ALA A 37 1.84 5.95 7.34
N ALA A 38 2.49 4.95 6.75
CA ALA A 38 1.88 4.09 5.72
C ALA A 38 0.74 3.24 6.29
N MET A 39 0.89 2.67 7.49
CA MET A 39 -0.18 1.93 8.18
C MET A 39 -1.41 2.81 8.40
N ILE A 40 -1.21 4.03 8.92
CA ILE A 40 -2.30 4.96 9.22
C ILE A 40 -2.98 5.43 7.93
N LEU A 41 -2.21 5.94 6.96
CA LEU A 41 -2.80 6.45 5.71
C LEU A 41 -3.41 5.34 4.86
N GLY A 42 -2.76 4.18 4.77
CA GLY A 42 -3.31 3.00 4.08
C GLY A 42 -4.60 2.50 4.71
N PHE A 43 -4.67 2.46 6.05
CA PHE A 43 -5.88 2.11 6.78
C PHE A 43 -6.99 3.14 6.55
N LEU A 44 -6.73 4.44 6.76
CA LEU A 44 -7.76 5.47 6.61
C LEU A 44 -8.28 5.56 5.17
N ALA A 45 -7.38 5.48 4.18
CA ALA A 45 -7.75 5.54 2.76
C ALA A 45 -8.61 4.36 2.30
N SER A 46 -8.58 3.22 3.02
CA SER A 46 -9.36 2.03 2.68
C SER A 46 -10.56 1.79 3.59
N PHE A 47 -10.44 2.09 4.88
CA PHE A 47 -11.47 1.88 5.90
C PHE A 47 -12.57 2.95 5.85
N ILE A 48 -12.23 4.23 5.61
CA ILE A 48 -13.26 5.29 5.53
C ILE A 48 -14.26 4.99 4.39
N PRO A 49 -13.82 4.66 3.15
CA PRO A 49 -14.77 4.30 2.10
C PRO A 49 -15.59 3.05 2.41
N TYR A 50 -15.00 2.04 3.07
CA TYR A 50 -15.74 0.86 3.54
C TYR A 50 -16.90 1.26 4.44
N VAL A 51 -16.64 2.08 5.48
CA VAL A 51 -17.69 2.53 6.42
C VAL A 51 -18.77 3.33 5.70
N VAL A 52 -18.38 4.29 4.86
CA VAL A 52 -19.35 5.17 4.17
C VAL A 52 -20.26 4.36 3.24
N ILE A 53 -19.71 3.41 2.51
CA ILE A 53 -20.44 2.70 1.45
C ILE A 53 -21.19 1.47 1.98
N GLU A 54 -20.50 0.60 2.73
CA GLU A 54 -21.06 -0.69 3.16
C GLU A 54 -21.81 -0.59 4.50
N VAL A 55 -21.32 0.23 5.44
CA VAL A 55 -21.90 0.29 6.79
C VAL A 55 -23.00 1.34 6.87
N LEU A 56 -22.75 2.54 6.35
CA LEU A 56 -23.71 3.64 6.39
C LEU A 56 -24.67 3.64 5.20
N GLY A 57 -24.39 2.86 4.15
CA GLY A 57 -25.21 2.80 2.93
C GLY A 57 -25.33 4.15 2.23
N MET A 58 -24.38 5.07 2.46
CA MET A 58 -24.44 6.38 1.84
C MET A 58 -24.17 6.23 0.33
N PRO A 59 -24.99 6.84 -0.53
CA PRO A 59 -24.74 6.80 -1.95
C PRO A 59 -23.36 7.40 -2.22
N ALA A 60 -22.57 6.71 -3.04
CA ALA A 60 -21.29 7.22 -3.48
C ALA A 60 -21.48 8.66 -4.03
N THR A 61 -20.90 9.66 -3.34
CA THR A 61 -20.67 11.03 -3.81
C THR A 61 -20.08 11.06 -5.23
N ALA A 62 -20.08 12.21 -5.92
CA ALA A 62 -19.50 12.31 -7.28
C ALA A 62 -18.04 11.81 -7.36
N ILE A 63 -17.22 12.10 -6.34
CA ILE A 63 -15.83 11.62 -6.23
C ILE A 63 -15.78 10.11 -5.98
N SER A 64 -16.64 9.58 -5.10
CA SER A 64 -16.68 8.14 -4.89
C SER A 64 -17.30 7.41 -6.09
N ARG A 65 -18.23 7.96 -6.87
CA ARG A 65 -18.65 7.36 -8.17
C ARG A 65 -17.49 7.25 -9.15
N PHE A 66 -16.65 8.29 -9.23
CA PHE A 66 -15.43 8.26 -10.04
C PHE A 66 -14.42 7.22 -9.55
N LEU A 67 -14.33 6.98 -8.24
CA LEU A 67 -13.44 5.97 -7.64
C LEU A 67 -14.08 4.58 -7.48
N TYR A 68 -15.40 4.43 -7.59
CA TYR A 68 -16.16 3.20 -7.35
C TYR A 68 -16.56 2.57 -8.69
N GLY A 69 -17.25 3.27 -9.59
CA GLY A 69 -17.57 2.73 -10.92
C GLY A 69 -18.24 1.34 -10.96
N PRO A 70 -18.30 0.67 -12.12
CA PRO A 70 -18.78 -0.70 -12.27
C PRO A 70 -17.94 -1.73 -11.48
N MET A 71 -16.69 -1.36 -11.18
CA MET A 71 -15.71 -2.20 -10.46
C MET A 71 -15.83 -2.10 -8.93
N GLY A 72 -16.71 -1.24 -8.42
CA GLY A 72 -17.00 -1.05 -7.00
C GLY A 72 -15.78 -0.88 -6.11
N TRP A 73 -15.72 -1.71 -5.07
CA TRP A 73 -14.66 -1.74 -4.05
C TRP A 73 -13.25 -1.99 -4.62
N VAL A 74 -13.12 -2.71 -5.73
CA VAL A 74 -11.82 -3.03 -6.37
C VAL A 74 -11.10 -1.74 -6.76
N LYS A 75 -11.85 -0.79 -7.31
CA LYS A 75 -11.30 0.46 -7.82
C LYS A 75 -10.87 1.41 -6.70
N LEU A 76 -11.60 1.46 -5.59
CA LEU A 76 -11.17 2.17 -4.39
C LEU A 76 -9.91 1.55 -3.77
N MET A 77 -9.89 0.22 -3.60
CA MET A 77 -8.75 -0.49 -3.00
C MET A 77 -7.51 -0.44 -3.90
N SER A 78 -7.70 -0.34 -5.21
CA SER A 78 -6.58 -0.20 -6.15
C SER A 78 -5.76 1.07 -5.87
N TRP A 79 -6.35 2.11 -5.25
CA TRP A 79 -5.63 3.35 -4.99
C TRP A 79 -5.00 3.48 -3.60
N SER A 80 -5.52 2.76 -2.60
CA SER A 80 -5.01 2.80 -1.23
C SER A 80 -3.62 2.17 -1.12
N VAL A 81 -3.35 1.11 -1.89
CA VAL A 81 -2.04 0.42 -1.87
C VAL A 81 -0.90 1.30 -2.43
N PRO A 82 -1.01 1.93 -3.61
CA PRO A 82 0.04 2.84 -4.08
C PRO A 82 0.21 4.07 -3.21
N LEU A 83 -0.87 4.61 -2.64
CA LEU A 83 -0.80 5.71 -1.67
C LEU A 83 0.03 5.29 -0.44
N SER A 84 -0.21 4.09 0.08
CA SER A 84 0.56 3.53 1.20
C SER A 84 2.02 3.31 0.82
N PHE A 85 2.33 2.74 -0.36
CA PHE A 85 3.70 2.59 -0.84
C PHE A 85 4.40 3.94 -0.98
N ALA A 86 3.76 4.92 -1.60
CA ALA A 86 4.31 6.27 -1.75
C ALA A 86 4.57 6.91 -0.39
N THR A 87 3.64 6.78 0.55
CA THR A 87 3.79 7.27 1.93
C THR A 87 4.98 6.61 2.61
N MET A 88 5.07 5.28 2.57
CA MET A 88 6.15 4.50 3.18
C MET A 88 7.52 4.97 2.66
N VAL A 89 7.64 5.14 1.33
CA VAL A 89 8.90 5.53 0.69
C VAL A 89 9.26 6.98 1.01
N VAL A 90 8.33 7.92 0.83
CA VAL A 90 8.59 9.36 1.06
C VAL A 90 8.91 9.60 2.53
N VAL A 91 8.09 9.08 3.45
CA VAL A 91 8.30 9.31 4.89
C VAL A 91 9.55 8.59 5.38
N SER A 92 9.91 7.42 4.83
CA SER A 92 11.19 6.79 5.16
C SER A 92 12.39 7.62 4.71
N TRP A 93 12.27 8.52 3.73
CA TRP A 93 13.38 9.39 3.32
C TRP A 93 13.55 10.66 4.15
N LEU A 94 12.56 11.05 4.95
CA LEU A 94 12.61 12.27 5.76
C LEU A 94 13.52 12.17 7.00
N PRO A 95 13.41 11.14 7.88
CA PRO A 95 14.24 11.02 9.06
C PRO A 95 15.62 10.41 8.72
N PRO A 96 16.58 10.34 9.66
CA PRO A 96 17.83 9.61 9.46
C PRO A 96 17.64 8.14 9.08
N ALA A 97 18.71 7.51 8.55
CA ALA A 97 18.70 6.08 8.25
C ALA A 97 18.39 5.25 9.52
N PRO A 98 17.69 4.09 9.39
CA PRO A 98 17.43 3.22 10.53
C PRO A 98 18.73 2.78 11.24
N PRO A 99 18.67 2.50 12.55
CA PRO A 99 19.81 1.96 13.30
C PRO A 99 20.39 0.72 12.62
N LEU A 100 21.69 0.47 12.82
CA LEU A 100 22.38 -0.66 12.20
C LEU A 100 21.70 -2.01 12.49
N ALA A 101 21.20 -2.21 13.72
CA ALA A 101 20.49 -3.42 14.11
C ALA A 101 19.26 -3.70 13.22
N ALA A 102 18.47 -2.68 12.86
CA ALA A 102 17.33 -2.83 11.98
C ALA A 102 17.74 -3.16 10.53
N ARG A 103 18.84 -2.57 10.05
CA ARG A 103 19.39 -2.85 8.71
C ARG A 103 20.00 -4.24 8.61
N GLN A 104 20.59 -4.74 9.70
CA GLN A 104 21.12 -6.09 9.80
C GLN A 104 20.02 -7.14 9.78
N GLN A 105 18.87 -6.86 10.41
CA GLN A 105 17.71 -7.76 10.37
C GLN A 105 17.26 -8.07 8.94
N VAL A 106 17.33 -7.10 8.02
CA VAL A 106 17.03 -7.33 6.59
C VAL A 106 17.93 -8.41 6.00
N ASP A 107 19.24 -8.36 6.26
CA ASP A 107 20.18 -9.38 5.77
C ASP A 107 19.94 -10.74 6.46
N THR A 108 19.66 -10.74 7.78
CA THR A 108 19.35 -11.95 8.54
C THR A 108 18.07 -12.63 8.05
N MET A 109 17.02 -11.87 7.73
CA MET A 109 15.76 -12.41 7.18
C MET A 109 15.97 -13.14 5.85
N HIS A 110 17.00 -12.75 5.09
CA HIS A 110 17.37 -13.38 3.82
C HIS A 110 18.43 -14.48 3.97
N GLY A 111 18.84 -14.82 5.20
CA GLY A 111 19.80 -15.88 5.48
C GLY A 111 21.25 -15.53 5.15
N TRP A 112 21.59 -14.24 5.00
CA TRP A 112 22.97 -13.84 4.74
C TRP A 112 23.84 -13.99 6.01
N PRO A 113 25.06 -14.56 5.91
CA PRO A 113 25.94 -14.76 7.06
C PRO A 113 26.72 -13.50 7.45
N ASP A 114 26.91 -12.57 6.51
CA ASP A 114 27.62 -11.31 6.68
C ASP A 114 26.65 -10.12 6.58
N TYR A 115 27.07 -8.94 7.03
CA TYR A 115 26.35 -7.69 6.76
C TYR A 115 27.02 -6.95 5.60
N ARG A 116 26.23 -6.48 4.64
CA ARG A 116 26.71 -5.63 3.53
C ARG A 116 25.76 -4.47 3.29
N GLU A 117 26.26 -3.25 3.45
CA GLU A 117 25.42 -2.05 3.32
C GLU A 117 24.79 -1.95 1.92
N GLU A 118 25.48 -2.37 0.87
CA GLU A 118 25.00 -2.19 -0.52
C GLU A 118 23.77 -3.05 -0.84
N ARG A 119 23.59 -4.19 -0.15
CA ARG A 119 22.44 -5.08 -0.35
C ARG A 119 21.17 -4.40 0.15
N TYR A 120 20.11 -4.39 -0.67
CA TYR A 120 18.78 -3.85 -0.33
C TYR A 120 18.74 -2.37 0.09
N GLN A 121 19.81 -1.60 -0.15
CA GLN A 121 19.87 -0.17 0.19
C GLN A 121 19.47 0.75 -0.98
N GLY A 122 19.43 0.20 -2.20
CA GLY A 122 19.15 0.96 -3.41
C GLY A 122 17.79 1.69 -3.40
N LYS A 123 17.72 2.80 -4.14
CA LYS A 123 16.48 3.57 -4.36
C LYS A 123 15.60 3.00 -5.48
N ALA A 124 16.17 2.17 -6.36
CA ALA A 124 15.46 1.65 -7.53
C ALA A 124 14.27 0.77 -7.13
N PHE A 125 14.49 -0.21 -6.23
CA PHE A 125 13.44 -1.12 -5.78
C PHE A 125 12.18 -0.42 -5.23
N PRO A 126 12.25 0.46 -4.21
CA PRO A 126 11.05 1.13 -3.69
C PRO A 126 10.36 2.01 -4.73
N ILE A 127 11.11 2.70 -5.59
CA ILE A 127 10.55 3.53 -6.66
C ILE A 127 9.82 2.67 -7.69
N LEU A 128 10.42 1.55 -8.10
CA LEU A 128 9.81 0.62 -9.05
C LEU A 128 8.53 0.00 -8.49
N VAL A 129 8.49 -0.33 -7.19
CA VAL A 129 7.27 -0.86 -6.55
C VAL A 129 6.17 0.20 -6.49
N VAL A 130 6.50 1.46 -6.17
CA VAL A 130 5.54 2.57 -6.25
C VAL A 130 5.02 2.74 -7.67
N ALA A 131 5.91 2.80 -8.67
CA ALA A 131 5.53 2.96 -10.07
C ALA A 131 4.68 1.78 -10.56
N PHE A 132 5.09 0.55 -10.26
CA PHE A 132 4.36 -0.66 -10.64
C PHE A 132 2.98 -0.73 -9.98
N SER A 133 2.88 -0.43 -8.69
CA SER A 133 1.59 -0.39 -7.99
C SER A 133 0.67 0.70 -8.54
N ALA A 134 1.20 1.88 -8.87
CA ALA A 134 0.44 2.95 -9.50
C ALA A 134 -0.01 2.57 -10.92
N LEU A 135 0.82 1.87 -11.71
CA LEU A 135 0.45 1.36 -13.02
C LEU A 135 -0.68 0.33 -12.95
N ILE A 136 -0.63 -0.59 -11.97
CA ILE A 136 -1.73 -1.53 -11.69
C ILE A 136 -2.99 -0.77 -11.31
N ALA A 137 -2.89 0.25 -10.45
CA ALA A 137 -4.04 1.05 -10.10
C ALA A 137 -4.63 1.75 -11.32
N LEU A 138 -3.81 2.37 -12.17
CA LEU A 138 -4.25 3.05 -13.38
C LEU A 138 -4.88 2.08 -14.39
N SER A 139 -4.37 0.86 -14.53
CA SER A 139 -4.96 -0.13 -15.44
C SER A 139 -6.39 -0.51 -15.02
N VAL A 140 -6.69 -0.55 -13.71
CA VAL A 140 -8.06 -0.75 -13.21
C VAL A 140 -9.02 0.34 -13.70
N PHE A 141 -8.56 1.59 -13.86
CA PHE A 141 -9.40 2.66 -14.43
C PHE A 141 -9.64 2.48 -15.92
N THR A 142 -8.69 1.92 -16.67
CA THR A 142 -8.87 1.64 -18.12
C THR A 142 -9.90 0.55 -18.37
N LEU A 143 -10.08 -0.38 -17.43
CA LEU A 143 -11.07 -1.45 -17.52
C LEU A 143 -12.52 -0.98 -17.27
N TYR A 144 -12.73 0.29 -16.92
CA TYR A 144 -14.07 0.83 -16.61
C TYR A 144 -15.07 0.66 -17.75
N GLY A 145 -14.62 0.73 -19.01
CA GLY A 145 -15.49 0.57 -20.19
C GLY A 145 -15.81 -0.88 -20.57
N VAL A 146 -15.17 -1.85 -19.93
CA VAL A 146 -15.32 -3.29 -20.25
C VAL A 146 -16.47 -3.93 -19.48
N PHE A 147 -16.76 -3.44 -18.27
CA PHE A 147 -17.79 -4.01 -17.43
C PHE A 147 -19.17 -3.41 -17.76
N PRO A 148 -20.22 -4.25 -17.89
CA PRO A 148 -21.58 -3.76 -18.04
C PRO A 148 -21.97 -2.90 -16.83
N LYS A 149 -22.70 -1.82 -17.10
CA LYS A 149 -23.15 -0.84 -16.09
C LYS A 149 -24.19 -1.43 -15.15
#